data_AF-A0A938MS40-F1
#
_entry.id   AF-A0A938MS40-F1
#
_cell.length_a   1.000
_cell.length_b   1.000
_cell.length_c   1.000
_cell.angle_alpha   90.00
_cell.angle_beta   90.00
_cell.angle_gamma   90.00
#
_symmetry.space_group_name_H-M   'P 1'
#
loop_
_entity.id
_entity.type
_entity.pdbx_description
1 polymer ?
#
loop_
_entity_poly.entity_id
_entity_poly.type
_entity_poly.pdbx_seq_one_letter_code
_entity_poly.pdbx_strand_id
1 'polypeptide(L)' 'MGLMRADVEKVALLARLELSATELDQMAADLARIVAYVGQLDELATDAVEPMAHAMDLRNVFAEDELEPSLERDQALAN' A
#
# COMPACT_ATOMS: atom_id res chain seq x y z
N MET A 1 -5.58 -15.31 -12.74
CA MET A 1 -4.28 -14.81 -13.24
C MET A 1 -3.21 -15.36 -12.30
N GLY A 2 -2.17 -16.02 -12.80
CA GLY A 2 -1.13 -16.61 -11.93
C GLY A 2 -0.02 -15.60 -11.65
N LEU A 3 0.31 -15.38 -10.38
CA LEU A 3 1.49 -14.62 -9.98
C LEU A 3 2.75 -15.46 -10.19
N MET A 4 3.75 -14.91 -10.89
CA MET A 4 5.06 -15.52 -11.03
C MET A 4 6.04 -14.93 -10.01
N ARG A 5 7.12 -15.65 -9.71
CA ARG A 5 8.19 -15.16 -8.84
C ARG A 5 8.72 -13.78 -9.27
N ALA A 6 8.87 -13.55 -10.58
CA ALA A 6 9.31 -12.27 -11.12
C ALA A 6 8.35 -11.11 -10.80
N ASP A 7 7.05 -11.37 -10.67
CA ASP A 7 6.08 -10.35 -10.27
C ASP A 7 6.30 -9.93 -8.81
N VAL A 8 6.60 -10.89 -7.94
CA VAL A 8 6.91 -10.64 -6.53
C VAL A 8 8.22 -9.90 -6.37
N GLU A 9 9.26 -10.28 -7.12
CA GLU A 9 10.55 -9.57 -7.15
C GLU A 9 10.36 -8.10 -7.57
N LYS A 10 9.51 -7.85 -8.58
CA LYS A 10 9.17 -6.49 -9.03
C LYS A 10 8.45 -5.70 -7.94
N VAL A 11 7.48 -6.30 -7.26
CA VAL A 11 6.73 -5.63 -6.18
C VAL A 11 7.64 -5.35 -4.98
N ALA A 12 8.51 -6.28 -4.62
CA ALA A 12 9.50 -6.08 -3.55
C ALA A 12 10.43 -4.89 -3.85
N LEU A 13 10.89 -4.76 -5.10
CA LEU A 13 11.69 -3.62 -5.54
C LEU A 13 10.93 -2.29 -5.41
N LEU A 14 9.66 -2.26 -5.82
CA LEU A 14 8.80 -1.07 -5.71
C LEU A 14 8.58 -0.68 -4.23
N ALA A 15 8.46 -1.67 -3.35
CA ALA A 15 8.29 -1.48 -1.92
C ALA A 15 9.61 -1.27 -1.15
N ARG A 16 10.77 -1.30 -1.83
CA ARG A 16 12.11 -1.22 -1.22
C ARG A 16 12.37 -2.32 -0.19
N LEU A 17 11.84 -3.52 -0.43
CA LEU A 17 12.05 -4.70 0.41
C LEU A 17 13.12 -5.60 -0.22
N GLU A 18 14.15 -5.91 0.57
CA GLU A 18 15.11 -6.97 0.25
C GLU A 18 14.56 -8.29 0.80
N LEU A 19 14.40 -9.29 -0.08
CA LEU A 19 13.93 -10.61 0.29
C LEU A 19 14.98 -11.64 -0.15
N SER A 20 15.28 -12.57 0.74
CA SER A 20 16.09 -13.74 0.39
C SER A 20 15.37 -14.62 -0.64
N ALA A 21 16.11 -15.51 -1.30
CA ALA A 21 15.52 -16.40 -2.29
C ALA A 21 14.40 -17.29 -1.71
N THR A 22 14.53 -17.72 -0.46
CA THR A 22 13.52 -18.53 0.25
C THR A 22 12.29 -17.70 0.60
N GLU A 23 12.46 -16.46 1.05
CA GLU A 23 11.35 -15.55 1.33
C GLU A 23 10.58 -15.20 0.06
N LEU A 24 11.27 -15.05 -1.08
CA LEU A 24 10.62 -14.81 -2.38
C LEU A 24 9.71 -15.96 -2.80
N ASP A 25 10.16 -17.21 -2.64
CA ASP A 25 9.34 -18.38 -2.99
C ASP A 25 8.12 -18.50 -2.08
N GLN A 26 8.31 -18.27 -0.77
CA GLN A 26 7.22 -18.26 0.19
C GLN A 26 6.21 -17.14 -0.11
N MET A 27 6.71 -15.92 -0.34
CA MET A 27 5.90 -14.75 -0.65
C MET A 27 5.10 -14.93 -1.94
N ALA A 28 5.66 -15.59 -2.96
CA ALA A 28 4.93 -15.91 -4.18
C ALA A 28 3.73 -16.83 -3.92
N ALA A 29 3.90 -17.87 -3.11
CA ALA A 29 2.81 -18.74 -2.72
C ALA A 29 1.76 -18.00 -1.89
N ASP A 30 2.18 -17.11 -0.99
CA ASP A 30 1.29 -16.38 -0.09
C ASP A 30 0.48 -15.32 -0.82
N LEU A 31 1.14 -14.50 -1.65
CA LEU A 31 0.48 -13.48 -2.48
C LEU A 31 -0.49 -14.11 -3.49
N ALA A 32 -0.15 -15.27 -4.07
CA ALA A 32 -1.06 -15.98 -4.95
C ALA A 32 -2.37 -16.37 -4.23
N ARG A 33 -2.29 -16.82 -2.97
CA ARG A 33 -3.48 -17.13 -2.15
C ARG A 33 -4.27 -15.87 -1.80
N ILE A 34 -3.59 -14.77 -1.44
CA ILE A 34 -4.25 -13.50 -1.10
C ILE A 34 -4.99 -12.92 -2.30
N VAL A 35 -4.36 -12.86 -3.48
CA VAL A 35 -4.99 -12.35 -4.70
C VAL A 35 -6.18 -13.23 -5.12
N ALA A 36 -6.04 -14.55 -5.01
CA ALA A 36 -7.15 -15.46 -5.26
C ALA A 36 -8.33 -15.23 -4.30
N TYR A 37 -8.05 -14.94 -3.03
CA TYR A 37 -9.08 -14.61 -2.04
C TYR A 37 -9.77 -13.27 -2.34
N VAL A 38 -9.02 -12.22 -2.69
CA VAL A 38 -9.56 -10.91 -3.06
C VAL A 38 -10.42 -11.00 -4.33
N GLY A 39 -10.13 -11.94 -5.24
CA GLY A 39 -10.93 -12.20 -6.43
C GLY A 39 -12.41 -12.55 -6.16
N GLN A 40 -12.79 -12.89 -4.93
CA GLN A 40 -14.20 -13.02 -4.53
C GLN A 40 -15.01 -11.73 -4.77
N LEU A 41 -14.36 -10.56 -4.75
CA LEU A 41 -15.01 -9.27 -5.01
C LEU A 41 -15.47 -9.11 -6.47
N ASP A 42 -14.88 -9.85 -7.42
CA ASP A 42 -15.26 -9.80 -8.84
C ASP A 42 -16.66 -10.38 -9.10
N GLU A 43 -17.25 -11.09 -8.13
CA GLU A 43 -18.61 -11.64 -8.21
C GLU A 43 -19.70 -10.57 -8.11
N LEU A 44 -19.36 -9.35 -7.67
CA LEU A 44 -20.30 -8.25 -7.46
C LEU A 44 -20.25 -7.23 -8.61
N ALA A 45 -21.41 -6.91 -9.19
CA ALA A 45 -21.53 -5.87 -10.21
C ALA A 45 -21.40 -4.48 -9.59
N THR A 46 -20.30 -3.78 -9.88
CA THR A 46 -20.00 -2.44 -9.33
C THR A 46 -19.92 -1.34 -10.40
N ASP A 47 -20.27 -1.63 -11.66
CA ASP A 47 -20.15 -0.69 -12.80
C ASP A 47 -20.94 0.61 -12.63
N ALA A 48 -21.97 0.61 -11.79
CA ALA A 48 -22.84 1.77 -11.52
C ALA A 48 -22.59 2.41 -10.14
N VAL A 49 -21.53 1.97 -9.43
CA VAL A 49 -21.20 2.45 -8.08
C VAL A 49 -19.91 3.26 -8.14
N GLU A 50 -19.98 4.53 -7.73
CA GLU A 50 -18.80 5.38 -7.64
C GLU A 50 -17.85 4.89 -6.53
N PRO A 51 -16.52 4.85 -6.77
CA PRO A 51 -15.54 4.49 -5.74
C PRO A 51 -15.55 5.46 -4.55
N MET A 52 -15.49 4.93 -3.33
CA MET A 52 -15.43 5.72 -2.10
C MET A 52 -13.97 5.89 -1.64
N ALA A 53 -13.38 7.07 -1.88
CA ALA A 53 -12.00 7.38 -1.48
C ALA A 53 -11.86 7.78 0.01
N HIS A 54 -12.88 8.46 0.55
CA HIS A 54 -12.91 8.91 1.93
C HIS A 54 -14.25 8.50 2.56
N ALA A 55 -14.22 8.01 3.80
CA ALA A 55 -15.44 7.64 4.52
C ALA A 55 -16.27 8.86 4.98
N MET A 56 -15.69 10.05 4.92
CA MET A 56 -16.31 11.33 5.29
C MET A 56 -16.19 12.31 4.13
N ASP A 57 -17.16 13.21 4.02
CA ASP A 57 -17.13 14.31 3.07
C ASP A 57 -16.05 15.33 3.47
N LEU A 58 -14.84 15.17 2.93
CA LEU A 58 -13.78 16.16 3.10
C LEU A 58 -14.11 17.40 2.27
N ARG A 59 -13.92 18.56 2.88
CA ARG A 59 -13.95 19.88 2.22
C ARG A 59 -12.59 20.51 2.42
N ASN A 60 -12.27 21.58 1.68
CA ASN A 60 -10.98 22.24 1.73
C ASN A 60 -10.52 22.50 3.19
N VAL A 61 -9.53 21.71 3.66
CA VAL A 61 -8.92 21.86 4.98
C VAL A 61 -7.64 22.67 4.78
N PHE A 62 -7.71 23.96 5.10
CA PHE A 62 -6.57 24.86 5.03
C PHE A 62 -5.86 24.92 6.38
N ALA A 63 -4.54 25.05 6.35
CA ALA A 63 -3.76 25.52 7.47
C ALA A 63 -3.54 27.03 7.32
N GLU A 64 -3.54 27.76 8.44
CA GLU A 64 -3.17 29.18 8.44
C GLU A 64 -1.68 29.32 8.10
N ASP A 65 -1.32 30.41 7.42
CA ASP A 65 0.07 30.71 7.05
C ASP A 65 0.81 31.34 8.25
N GLU A 66 1.01 30.53 9.29
CA GLU A 66 1.66 30.93 10.54
C GLU A 66 2.96 30.15 10.78
N LEU A 67 3.94 30.83 11.37
CA LEU A 67 5.27 30.30 11.59
C LEU A 67 5.29 29.49 12.89
N GLU A 68 5.43 28.17 12.78
CA GLU A 68 5.59 27.27 13.94
C GLU A 68 7.06 26.89 14.16
N PRO A 69 7.53 26.75 15.42
CA PRO A 69 8.86 26.24 15.70
C PRO A 69 9.06 24.85 15.09
N SER A 70 10.15 24.65 14.35
CA SER A 70 10.54 23.32 13.88
C SER A 70 10.96 22.42 15.04
N LEU A 71 10.91 21.10 14.82
CA LEU A 71 11.46 20.14 15.78
C LEU A 71 12.96 20.40 16.00
N GLU A 72 13.41 20.36 17.26
CA GLU A 72 14.82 20.56 17.59
C GLU A 72 15.70 19.51 16.92
N ARG A 73 16.87 19.91 16.42
CA ARG A 73 17.74 19.01 15.61
C ARG A 73 18.07 17.72 16.36
N ASP A 74 18.40 17.81 17.63
CA ASP A 74 18.80 16.65 18.43
C ASP A 74 17.62 15.70 18.67
N GLN A 75 16.38 16.22 18.70
CA GLN A 75 15.16 15.39 18.77
C GLN A 75 14.85 14.74 17.41
N ALA A 76 15.04 15.48 16.32
CA ALA A 76 14.82 14.99 14.95
C ALA A 76 15.76 13.83 14.57
N LEU A 77 16.96 13.77 15.17
CA LEU A 77 17.97 12.74 14.91
C LEU A 77 17.99 11.62 15.97
N ALA A 78 17.01 11.57 16.87
CA ALA A 78 17.02 10.66 18.01
C ALA A 78 16.62 9.21 17.68
N ASN A 79 16.23 8.89 16.44
CA ASN A 79 15.86 7.53 15.98
C ASN A 79 16.59 7.16 14.69
#